data_AF-A0A7H0VC34-F1
#
_entry.id   AF-A0A7H0VC34-F1
#
_cell.length_a   1.000
_cell.length_b   1.000
_cell.length_c   1.000
_cell.angle_alpha   90.00
_cell.angle_beta   90.00
_cell.angle_gamma   90.00
#
_symmetry.space_group_name_H-M   'P 1'
#
loop_
_entity.id
_entity.type
_entity.pdbx_description
1 polymer ?
#
loop_
_entity_poly.entity_id
_entity_poly.type
_entity_poly.pdbx_seq_one_letter_code
_entity_poly.pdbx_strand_id
1 'polypeptide(L)'
;MSENSTPNESSKSSKQFIRENIAKLIWTFVIFMGLIWAVNYFFIDVNELSFWLNEKMPVWSVFLLFFSSESLLGILPPDLFIIWSKSLADPWTALSLLALLSYAGGIISFAIGRLLNRIPAIDRLVHKRYTKLSTEFRTFGALAIFLAALTPLPFSPVSIIAGSLDYPWTRYALVALSRILRFYLYATFLYSLY
;
A
#
# COMPACT_ATOMS: atom_id res chain seq x y z
N MET A 1 44.42 43.87 7.20
CA MET A 1 43.66 43.39 6.03
C MET A 1 43.02 42.09 6.45
N SER A 2 41.69 42.03 6.42
CA SER A 2 40.84 40.95 6.93
C SER A 2 40.94 39.69 6.05
N GLU A 3 41.25 38.55 6.64
CA GLU A 3 41.02 37.23 6.02
C GLU A 3 39.98 36.51 6.88
N ASN A 4 38.73 36.64 6.46
CA ASN A 4 37.55 36.21 7.16
C ASN A 4 37.38 34.70 6.96
N SER A 5 37.65 33.94 8.02
CA SER A 5 37.28 32.53 8.14
C SER A 5 35.76 32.44 8.18
N THR A 6 35.15 31.88 7.14
CA THR A 6 33.73 31.51 7.16
C THR A 6 33.58 30.16 7.87
N PRO A 7 32.93 30.09 9.05
CA PRO A 7 32.73 28.83 9.73
C PRO A 7 31.46 28.15 9.21
N ASN A 8 31.64 26.96 8.63
CA ASN A 8 30.79 25.78 8.81
C ASN A 8 29.27 25.93 8.56
N GLU A 9 28.86 25.88 7.29
CA GLU A 9 27.45 25.65 6.87
C GLU A 9 27.09 24.15 6.72
N SER A 10 27.87 23.21 7.27
CA SER A 10 27.69 21.77 7.01
C SER A 10 27.00 20.94 8.10
N SER A 11 26.49 21.55 9.19
CA SER A 11 25.97 20.79 10.33
C SER A 11 24.51 21.11 10.73
N LYS A 12 23.60 21.34 9.77
CA LYS A 12 22.17 21.12 10.06
C LYS A 12 21.98 19.61 10.27
N SER A 13 21.99 19.24 11.55
CA SER A 13 21.99 17.87 12.07
C SER A 13 21.06 16.97 11.28
N SER A 14 21.62 15.90 10.69
CA SER A 14 20.88 14.85 9.97
C SER A 14 19.64 14.37 10.74
N LYS A 15 19.68 14.41 12.08
CA LYS A 15 18.55 14.12 12.98
C LYS A 15 17.35 15.06 12.81
N GLN A 16 17.57 16.36 12.59
CA GLN A 16 16.50 17.35 12.44
C GLN A 16 15.80 17.23 11.07
N PHE A 17 16.57 16.94 10.01
CA PHE A 17 16.04 16.63 8.69
C PHE A 17 15.22 15.33 8.66
N ILE A 18 15.71 14.29 9.34
CA ILE A 18 14.98 13.02 9.52
C ILE A 18 13.69 13.25 10.32
N ARG A 19 13.75 14.03 11.41
CA ARG A 19 12.58 14.29 12.26
C ARG A 19 11.49 15.07 11.54
N GLU A 20 11.82 16.11 10.78
CA GLU A 20 10.83 16.89 10.03
C GLU A 20 10.17 16.09 8.90
N ASN A 21 10.94 15.27 8.19
CA ASN A 21 10.40 14.43 7.12
C ASN A 21 9.57 13.26 7.65
N ILE A 22 10.00 12.63 8.75
CA ILE A 22 9.20 11.60 9.44
C ILE A 22 7.92 12.22 10.02
N ALA A 23 8.00 13.39 10.65
CA ALA A 23 6.82 14.07 11.20
C ALA A 23 5.82 14.43 10.09
N LYS A 24 6.29 14.93 8.94
CA LYS A 24 5.44 15.16 7.77
C LYS A 24 4.82 13.86 7.26
N LEU A 25 5.59 12.77 7.17
CA LEU A 25 5.10 11.46 6.74
C LEU A 25 4.01 10.93 7.67
N ILE A 26 4.24 11.01 8.99
CA ILE A 26 3.26 10.63 10.01
C ILE A 26 2.01 11.50 9.90
N TRP A 27 2.15 12.82 9.74
CA TRP A 27 1.00 13.70 9.56
C TRP A 27 0.22 13.39 8.28
N THR A 28 0.90 13.17 7.15
CA THR A 28 0.25 12.73 5.91
C THR A 28 -0.51 11.42 6.12
N PHE A 29 0.07 10.47 6.85
CA PHE A 29 -0.58 9.20 7.20
C PHE A 29 -1.82 9.41 8.07
N VAL A 30 -1.72 10.24 9.11
CA VAL A 30 -2.84 10.56 10.02
C VAL A 30 -3.97 11.28 9.29
N ILE A 31 -3.65 12.22 8.38
CA ILE A 31 -4.65 12.89 7.55
C ILE A 31 -5.32 11.89 6.61
N PHE A 32 -4.56 11.02 5.96
CA PHE A 32 -5.10 10.00 5.05
C PHE A 32 -5.99 8.99 5.79
N MET A 33 -5.57 8.52 6.97
CA MET A 33 -6.36 7.66 7.85
C MET A 33 -7.62 8.38 8.37
N GLY A 34 -7.49 9.63 8.77
CA GLY A 34 -8.63 10.46 9.21
C GLY A 34 -9.63 10.69 8.09
N LEU A 35 -9.17 10.87 6.85
CA LEU A 35 -10.03 10.99 5.67
C LEU A 35 -10.75 9.67 5.39
N ILE A 36 -10.05 8.53 5.40
CA ILE A 36 -10.66 7.20 5.21
C ILE A 36 -11.68 6.92 6.32
N TRP A 37 -11.32 7.22 7.57
CA TRP A 37 -12.23 7.06 8.71
C TRP A 37 -13.46 7.97 8.59
N ALA A 38 -13.29 9.23 8.21
CA ALA A 38 -14.40 10.16 8.00
C ALA A 38 -15.29 9.72 6.85
N VAL A 39 -14.72 9.24 5.74
CA VAL A 39 -15.50 8.68 4.62
C VAL A 39 -16.27 7.44 5.05
N ASN A 40 -15.64 6.50 5.76
CA ASN A 40 -16.31 5.31 6.28
C ASN A 40 -17.42 5.67 7.29
N TYR A 41 -17.16 6.61 8.21
CA TYR A 41 -18.10 7.01 9.25
C TYR A 41 -19.30 7.79 8.71
N PHE A 42 -19.09 8.67 7.72
CA PHE A 42 -20.16 9.52 7.18
C PHE A 42 -20.90 8.93 5.97
N PHE A 43 -20.29 8.02 5.19
CA PHE A 43 -20.85 7.64 3.87
C PHE A 43 -21.19 6.16 3.69
N ILE A 44 -20.72 5.23 4.53
CA ILE A 44 -20.87 3.79 4.25
C ILE A 44 -21.40 3.03 5.47
N ASP A 45 -22.71 2.70 5.48
CA ASP A 45 -23.21 1.61 6.32
C ASP A 45 -22.80 0.29 5.67
N VAL A 46 -21.90 -0.44 6.31
CA VAL A 46 -21.29 -1.66 5.77
C VAL A 46 -22.32 -2.78 5.54
N ASN A 47 -23.40 -2.78 6.33
CA ASN A 47 -24.49 -3.74 6.19
C ASN A 47 -25.34 -3.40 4.96
N GLU A 48 -25.68 -2.13 4.77
CA GLU A 48 -26.41 -1.67 3.57
C GLU A 48 -25.58 -1.85 2.30
N LEU A 49 -24.27 -1.57 2.35
CA LEU A 49 -23.37 -1.80 1.22
C LEU A 49 -23.33 -3.27 0.83
N SER A 50 -23.22 -4.17 1.82
CA SER A 50 -23.19 -5.61 1.56
C SER A 50 -24.48 -6.11 0.93
N PHE A 51 -25.63 -5.64 1.43
CA PHE A 51 -26.93 -5.94 0.86
C PHE A 51 -27.05 -5.42 -0.57
N TRP A 52 -26.68 -4.15 -0.80
CA TRP A 52 -26.72 -3.52 -2.12
C TRP A 52 -25.81 -4.22 -3.13
N LEU A 53 -24.60 -4.60 -2.73
CA LEU A 53 -23.66 -5.34 -3.58
C LEU A 53 -24.24 -6.70 -3.98
N ASN A 54 -24.83 -7.44 -3.03
CA ASN A 54 -25.41 -8.74 -3.29
C ASN A 54 -26.71 -8.68 -4.11
N GLU A 55 -27.49 -7.60 -3.97
CA GLU A 55 -28.74 -7.41 -4.73
C GLU A 55 -28.46 -6.93 -6.16
N LYS A 56 -27.51 -5.99 -6.34
CA LYS A 56 -27.26 -5.35 -7.65
C LYS A 56 -26.23 -6.05 -8.49
N MET A 57 -25.32 -6.83 -7.89
CA MET A 57 -24.21 -7.43 -8.62
C MET A 57 -24.04 -8.91 -8.28
N PRO A 58 -23.69 -9.75 -9.27
CA PRO A 58 -23.30 -11.11 -8.97
C PRO A 58 -21.94 -11.12 -8.25
N VAL A 59 -21.75 -12.09 -7.36
CA VAL A 59 -20.58 -12.23 -6.49
C VAL A 59 -19.24 -12.07 -7.23
N TRP A 60 -19.10 -12.66 -8.42
CA TRP A 60 -17.86 -12.58 -9.21
C TRP A 60 -17.51 -11.14 -9.65
N SER A 61 -18.51 -10.29 -9.87
CA SER A 61 -18.29 -8.90 -10.26
C SER A 61 -17.72 -8.08 -9.10
N VAL A 62 -18.12 -8.38 -7.86
CA VAL A 62 -17.57 -7.75 -6.65
C VAL A 62 -16.09 -8.10 -6.50
N PHE A 63 -15.72 -9.38 -6.73
CA PHE A 63 -14.32 -9.82 -6.74
C PHE A 63 -13.50 -9.11 -7.83
N LEU A 64 -14.04 -8.93 -9.03
CA LEU A 64 -13.36 -8.19 -10.10
C LEU A 64 -13.21 -6.72 -9.78
N LEU A 65 -14.26 -6.07 -9.26
CA LEU A 65 -14.20 -4.67 -8.84
C LEU A 65 -13.10 -4.47 -7.80
N PHE A 66 -13.08 -5.34 -6.78
CA PHE A 66 -12.03 -5.36 -5.77
C PHE A 66 -10.64 -5.51 -6.41
N PHE A 67 -10.46 -6.54 -7.24
CA PHE A 67 -9.18 -6.83 -7.89
C PHE A 67 -8.67 -5.70 -8.78
N SER A 68 -9.53 -5.09 -9.59
CA SER A 68 -9.19 -3.95 -10.44
C SER A 68 -8.80 -2.74 -9.61
N SER A 69 -9.54 -2.48 -8.53
CA SER A 69 -9.23 -1.36 -7.63
C SER A 69 -7.89 -1.54 -6.93
N GLU A 70 -7.60 -2.75 -6.47
CA GLU A 70 -6.36 -3.12 -5.82
C GLU A 70 -5.16 -3.04 -6.76
N SER A 71 -5.31 -3.51 -8.00
CA SER A 71 -4.21 -3.53 -8.97
C SER A 71 -3.77 -2.12 -9.39
N LEU A 72 -4.69 -1.17 -9.48
CA LEU A 72 -4.44 0.16 -10.05
C LEU A 72 -4.26 1.27 -9.01
N LEU A 73 -5.15 1.30 -8.01
CA LEU A 73 -5.29 2.47 -7.14
C LEU A 73 -5.03 2.14 -5.67
N GLY A 74 -5.45 0.96 -5.20
CA GLY A 74 -5.40 0.59 -3.78
C GLY A 74 -6.17 1.55 -2.86
N ILE A 75 -7.12 2.32 -3.41
CA ILE A 75 -7.87 3.35 -2.70
C ILE A 75 -9.04 2.73 -1.93
N LEU A 76 -9.66 1.70 -2.49
CA LEU A 76 -10.81 1.06 -1.86
C LEU A 76 -10.35 0.29 -0.61
N PRO A 77 -10.90 0.58 0.58
CA PRO A 77 -10.49 -0.10 1.81
C PRO A 77 -10.77 -1.60 1.69
N PRO A 78 -9.75 -2.47 1.87
CA PRO A 78 -9.94 -3.92 1.86
C PRO A 78 -10.95 -4.37 2.92
N ASP A 79 -11.05 -3.59 4.01
CA ASP A 79 -11.89 -3.85 5.18
C ASP A 79 -13.38 -3.97 4.80
N LEU A 80 -13.85 -3.17 3.82
CA LEU A 80 -15.22 -3.24 3.31
C LEU A 80 -15.50 -4.60 2.65
N PHE A 81 -14.55 -5.10 1.85
CA PHE A 81 -14.68 -6.39 1.18
C PHE A 81 -14.51 -7.55 2.15
N ILE A 82 -13.67 -7.39 3.18
CA ILE A 82 -13.56 -8.36 4.27
C ILE A 82 -14.90 -8.47 5.00
N ILE A 83 -15.55 -7.36 5.37
CA ILE A 83 -16.88 -7.42 6.01
C ILE A 83 -17.92 -8.00 5.07
N TRP A 84 -17.96 -7.56 3.81
CA TRP A 84 -18.84 -8.12 2.79
C TRP A 84 -18.69 -9.64 2.65
N SER A 85 -17.47 -10.17 2.74
CA SER A 85 -17.23 -11.62 2.66
C SER A 85 -17.99 -12.42 3.73
N LYS A 86 -18.28 -11.82 4.90
CA LYS A 86 -19.11 -12.43 5.96
C LYS A 86 -20.55 -12.69 5.51
N SER A 87 -21.06 -11.92 4.56
CA SER A 87 -22.43 -12.06 4.04
C SER A 87 -22.61 -13.24 3.07
N LEU A 88 -21.52 -13.87 2.62
CA LEU A 88 -21.59 -15.03 1.73
C LEU A 88 -21.78 -16.34 2.50
N ALA A 89 -22.23 -17.37 1.77
CA ALA A 89 -22.45 -18.71 2.32
C ALA A 89 -21.19 -19.35 2.93
N ASP A 90 -20.02 -19.06 2.37
CA ASP A 90 -18.72 -19.48 2.91
C ASP A 90 -17.75 -18.29 3.03
N PRO A 91 -17.76 -17.59 4.18
CA PRO A 91 -16.96 -16.40 4.40
C PRO A 91 -15.45 -16.63 4.29
N TRP A 92 -14.94 -17.75 4.78
CA TRP A 92 -13.50 -18.03 4.81
C TRP A 92 -12.94 -18.34 3.43
N THR A 93 -13.72 -19.04 2.59
CA THR A 93 -13.35 -19.25 1.18
C THR A 93 -13.40 -17.95 0.41
N ALA A 94 -14.43 -17.11 0.62
CA ALA A 94 -14.51 -15.78 -0.01
C ALA A 94 -13.35 -14.87 0.43
N LEU A 95 -13.01 -14.86 1.72
CA LEU A 95 -11.87 -14.14 2.28
C LEU A 95 -10.54 -14.60 1.67
N SER A 96 -10.35 -15.92 1.53
CA SER A 96 -9.16 -16.49 0.90
C SER A 96 -9.02 -16.01 -0.54
N LEU A 97 -10.11 -15.99 -1.29
CA LEU A 97 -10.13 -15.49 -2.66
C LEU A 97 -9.80 -13.99 -2.71
N LEU A 98 -10.38 -13.17 -1.81
CA LEU A 98 -10.02 -11.74 -1.70
C LEU A 98 -8.54 -11.57 -1.39
N ALA A 99 -7.99 -12.31 -0.44
CA ALA A 99 -6.58 -12.22 -0.07
C ALA A 99 -5.65 -12.58 -1.25
N LEU A 100 -5.99 -13.63 -2.00
CA LEU A 100 -5.24 -14.05 -3.19
C LEU A 100 -5.33 -13.02 -4.32
N LEU A 101 -6.51 -12.47 -4.58
CA LEU A 101 -6.69 -11.39 -5.56
C LEU A 101 -5.92 -10.14 -5.15
N SER A 102 -5.91 -9.79 -3.86
CA SER A 102 -5.17 -8.67 -3.33
C SER A 102 -3.64 -8.83 -3.48
N TYR A 103 -3.15 -10.05 -3.24
CA TYR A 103 -1.76 -10.41 -3.48
C TYR A 103 -1.40 -10.37 -4.97
N ALA A 104 -2.24 -10.95 -5.83
CA ALA A 104 -2.06 -10.92 -7.28
C ALA A 104 -2.11 -9.49 -7.85
N GLY A 105 -3.00 -8.64 -7.34
CA GLY A 105 -3.08 -7.23 -7.72
C GLY A 105 -1.78 -6.48 -7.40
N GLY A 106 -1.20 -6.74 -6.23
CA GLY A 106 0.13 -6.20 -5.88
C GLY A 106 1.24 -6.66 -6.83
N ILE A 107 1.26 -7.94 -7.22
CA ILE A 107 2.20 -8.46 -8.22
C ILE A 107 2.04 -7.72 -9.56
N ILE A 108 0.80 -7.46 -9.99
CA ILE A 108 0.53 -6.69 -11.21
C ILE A 108 1.07 -5.27 -11.07
N SER A 109 0.80 -4.60 -9.96
CA SER A 109 1.32 -3.26 -9.66
C SER A 109 2.86 -3.23 -9.69
N PHE A 110 3.51 -4.26 -9.12
CA PHE A 110 4.96 -4.43 -9.17
C PHE A 110 5.47 -4.63 -10.60
N ALA A 111 4.79 -5.47 -11.39
CA ALA A 111 5.14 -5.68 -12.80
C ALA A 111 4.98 -4.40 -13.64
N ILE A 112 3.93 -3.61 -13.39
CA ILE A 112 3.73 -2.29 -14.00
C ILE A 112 4.90 -1.38 -13.66
N GLY A 113 5.29 -1.28 -12.38
CA GLY A 113 6.46 -0.50 -11.96
C GLY A 113 7.74 -0.93 -12.69
N ARG A 114 7.95 -2.24 -12.83
CA ARG A 114 9.12 -2.77 -13.53
C ARG A 114 9.11 -2.47 -15.03
N LEU A 115 7.93 -2.47 -15.65
CA LEU A 115 7.76 -2.07 -17.04
C LEU A 115 8.05 -0.58 -17.24
N LEU A 116 7.61 0.27 -16.30
CA LEU A 116 7.91 1.71 -16.30
C LEU A 116 9.41 1.96 -16.23
N ASN A 117 10.17 1.15 -15.49
CA ASN A 117 11.63 1.29 -15.45
C ASN A 117 12.31 1.00 -16.79
N ARG A 118 11.67 0.28 -17.72
CA ARG A 118 12.24 0.06 -19.07
C ARG A 118 12.14 1.27 -19.98
N ILE A 119 11.37 2.29 -19.60
CA ILE A 119 11.22 3.51 -20.39
C ILE A 119 12.42 4.42 -20.10
N PRO A 120 13.28 4.73 -21.09
CA PRO A 120 14.55 5.43 -20.87
C PRO A 120 14.41 6.80 -20.20
N ALA A 121 13.28 7.49 -20.38
CA ALA A 121 12.98 8.76 -19.73
C ALA A 121 12.74 8.60 -18.21
N ILE A 122 12.03 7.53 -17.81
CA ILE A 122 11.78 7.20 -16.41
C ILE A 122 13.05 6.64 -15.78
N ASP A 123 13.74 5.72 -16.46
CA ASP A 123 15.01 5.16 -15.97
C ASP A 123 16.05 6.26 -15.70
N ARG A 124 16.22 7.22 -16.63
CA ARG A 124 17.14 8.35 -16.41
C ARG A 124 16.69 9.24 -15.25
N LEU A 125 15.38 9.46 -15.07
CA LEU A 125 14.84 10.20 -13.92
C LEU A 125 15.11 9.46 -12.60
N VAL A 126 14.91 8.14 -12.61
CA VAL A 126 15.13 7.25 -11.47
C VAL A 126 16.62 7.17 -11.14
N HIS A 127 17.48 6.82 -12.09
CA HIS A 127 18.93 6.75 -11.91
C HIS A 127 19.55 8.08 -11.47
N LYS A 128 19.09 9.21 -12.02
CA LYS A 128 19.65 10.55 -11.74
C LYS A 128 19.19 11.14 -10.41
N ARG A 129 17.99 10.78 -9.91
CA ARG A 129 17.51 11.22 -8.57
C ARG A 129 17.73 10.20 -7.45
N TYR A 130 17.84 8.90 -7.76
CA TYR A 130 17.64 7.82 -6.79
C TYR A 130 18.76 6.79 -6.76
N THR A 131 19.96 7.10 -7.26
CA THR A 131 21.14 6.22 -7.14
C THR A 131 21.52 5.92 -5.68
N LYS A 132 21.22 6.82 -4.73
CA LYS A 132 21.30 6.55 -3.28
C LYS A 132 20.07 5.82 -2.73
N LEU A 133 18.88 6.15 -3.22
CA LEU A 133 17.64 5.54 -2.74
C LEU A 133 17.54 4.08 -3.20
N SER A 134 18.06 3.69 -4.37
CA SER A 134 18.04 2.30 -4.84
C SER A 134 18.86 1.37 -3.93
N THR A 135 19.99 1.83 -3.41
CA THR A 135 20.83 1.10 -2.46
C THR A 135 20.19 1.00 -1.08
N GLU A 136 19.60 2.09 -0.57
CA GLU A 136 18.87 2.08 0.70
C GLU A 136 17.57 1.26 0.62
N PHE A 137 16.82 1.37 -0.47
CA PHE A 137 15.58 0.63 -0.71
C PHE A 137 15.83 -0.87 -0.97
N ARG A 138 17.03 -1.25 -1.43
CA ARG A 138 17.43 -2.67 -1.45
C ARG A 138 17.58 -3.27 -0.05
N THR A 139 17.98 -2.46 0.93
CA THR A 139 18.17 -2.89 2.33
C THR A 139 16.89 -2.78 3.14
N PHE A 140 16.16 -1.66 3.04
CA PHE A 140 14.95 -1.37 3.82
C PHE A 140 13.63 -1.60 3.05
N GLY A 141 13.68 -1.88 1.75
CA GLY A 141 12.48 -2.06 0.92
C GLY A 141 11.61 -3.23 1.38
N ALA A 142 12.22 -4.31 1.90
CA ALA A 142 11.46 -5.40 2.51
C ALA A 142 10.59 -4.90 3.67
N LEU A 143 11.15 -4.06 4.55
CA LEU A 143 10.41 -3.50 5.67
C LEU A 143 9.32 -2.53 5.19
N ALA A 144 9.60 -1.70 4.19
CA ALA A 144 8.62 -0.77 3.62
C ALA A 144 7.43 -1.51 2.98
N ILE A 145 7.70 -2.54 2.18
CA ILE A 145 6.68 -3.40 1.55
C ILE A 145 5.89 -4.14 2.64
N PHE A 146 6.56 -4.69 3.65
CA PHE A 146 5.93 -5.40 4.76
C PHE A 146 4.97 -4.49 5.53
N LEU A 147 5.43 -3.29 5.90
CA LEU A 147 4.62 -2.30 6.59
C LEU A 147 3.43 -1.89 5.73
N ALA A 148 3.63 -1.62 4.44
CA ALA A 148 2.53 -1.27 3.53
C ALA A 148 1.50 -2.41 3.37
N ALA A 149 1.95 -3.66 3.36
CA ALA A 149 1.08 -4.82 3.24
C ALA A 149 0.26 -5.11 4.51
N LEU A 150 0.82 -4.83 5.70
CA LEU A 150 0.18 -5.10 6.98
C LEU A 150 -0.65 -3.93 7.52
N THR A 151 -0.22 -2.70 7.26
CA THR A 151 -0.94 -1.47 7.65
C THR A 151 -2.07 -1.16 6.68
N PRO A 152 -3.05 -0.31 7.05
CA PRO A 152 -4.11 0.18 6.17
C PRO A 152 -3.63 1.11 5.05
N LEU A 153 -2.35 1.07 4.68
CA LEU A 153 -1.80 1.81 3.56
C LEU A 153 -2.17 1.18 2.22
N PRO A 154 -2.23 2.00 1.15
CA PRO A 154 -2.40 1.50 -0.20
C PRO A 154 -1.14 0.73 -0.63
N PHE A 155 -1.29 -0.58 -0.82
CA PHE A 155 -0.18 -1.47 -1.17
C PHE A 155 0.30 -1.30 -2.62
N SER A 156 -0.61 -0.96 -3.53
CA SER A 156 -0.33 -0.84 -4.97
C SER A 156 0.72 0.23 -5.30
N PRO A 157 0.62 1.48 -4.81
CA PRO A 157 1.68 2.48 -5.00
C PRO A 157 3.06 2.02 -4.52
N VAL A 158 3.13 1.37 -3.36
CA VAL A 158 4.39 0.84 -2.82
C VAL A 158 4.96 -0.26 -3.71
N SER A 159 4.08 -1.11 -4.26
CA SER A 159 4.46 -2.16 -5.21
C SER A 159 4.98 -1.60 -6.53
N ILE A 160 4.33 -0.56 -7.08
CA ILE A 160 4.80 0.16 -8.29
C ILE A 160 6.18 0.78 -8.04
N ILE A 161 6.40 1.40 -6.88
CA ILE A 161 7.70 1.98 -6.52
C ILE A 161 8.76 0.88 -6.42
N ALA A 162 8.45 -0.22 -5.73
CA ALA A 162 9.36 -1.36 -5.60
C ALA A 162 9.74 -1.96 -6.97
N GLY A 163 8.77 -2.08 -7.89
CA GLY A 163 9.01 -2.51 -9.26
C GLY A 163 9.86 -1.53 -10.06
N SER A 164 9.56 -0.24 -9.94
CA SER A 164 10.29 0.85 -10.62
C SER A 164 11.75 0.96 -10.17
N LEU A 165 12.07 0.54 -8.95
CA LEU A 165 13.43 0.51 -8.39
C LEU A 165 14.17 -0.82 -8.64
N ASP A 166 13.62 -1.70 -9.49
CA ASP A 166 14.18 -3.03 -9.78
C ASP A 166 14.47 -3.86 -8.52
N TYR A 167 13.56 -3.78 -7.54
CA TYR A 167 13.64 -4.60 -6.33
C TYR A 167 13.55 -6.10 -6.70
N PRO A 168 14.32 -7.00 -6.05
CA PRO A 168 14.34 -8.42 -6.41
C PRO A 168 12.95 -9.07 -6.22
N TRP A 169 12.43 -9.64 -7.31
CA TRP A 169 11.09 -10.24 -7.36
C TRP A 169 10.84 -11.27 -6.25
N THR A 170 11.83 -12.13 -5.97
CA THR A 170 11.70 -13.20 -4.96
C THR A 170 11.47 -12.63 -3.57
N ARG A 171 12.20 -11.57 -3.21
CA ARG A 171 12.01 -10.89 -1.92
C ARG A 171 10.66 -10.16 -1.89
N TYR A 172 10.29 -9.50 -2.99
CA TYR A 172 8.99 -8.83 -3.07
C TYR A 172 7.85 -9.82 -2.85
N ALA A 173 7.83 -10.92 -3.59
CA ALA A 173 6.80 -11.94 -3.51
C ALA A 173 6.68 -12.53 -2.10
N LEU A 174 7.80 -12.87 -1.47
CA LEU A 174 7.82 -13.39 -0.10
C LEU A 174 7.27 -12.39 0.92
N VAL A 175 7.67 -11.13 0.82
CA VAL A 175 7.19 -10.10 1.75
C VAL A 175 5.72 -9.77 1.49
N ALA A 176 5.30 -9.72 0.24
CA ALA A 176 3.92 -9.45 -0.15
C ALA A 176 2.93 -10.51 0.36
N LEU A 177 3.38 -11.72 0.71
CA LEU A 177 2.54 -12.72 1.39
C LEU A 177 2.01 -12.24 2.74
N SER A 178 2.67 -11.28 3.41
CA SER A 178 2.13 -10.67 4.63
C SER A 178 0.77 -9.99 4.39
N ARG A 179 0.42 -9.72 3.14
CA ARG A 179 -0.91 -9.26 2.75
C ARG A 179 -1.98 -10.29 3.04
N ILE A 180 -1.71 -11.58 2.78
CA ILE A 180 -2.65 -12.65 3.13
C ILE A 180 -2.87 -12.67 4.65
N LEU A 181 -1.79 -12.57 5.42
CA LEU A 181 -1.85 -12.48 6.88
C LEU A 181 -2.75 -11.32 7.35
N ARG A 182 -2.64 -10.13 6.74
CA ARG A 182 -3.51 -8.98 7.06
C ARG A 182 -4.99 -9.33 6.90
N PHE A 183 -5.40 -9.97 5.80
CA PHE A 183 -6.80 -10.32 5.56
C PHE A 183 -7.36 -11.21 6.66
N TYR A 184 -6.60 -12.24 7.08
CA TYR A 184 -7.02 -13.13 8.15
C TYR A 184 -7.04 -12.43 9.52
N LEU A 185 -6.02 -11.63 9.86
CA LEU A 185 -5.99 -10.87 11.10
C LEU A 185 -7.19 -9.91 11.20
N TYR A 186 -7.47 -9.18 10.13
CA TYR A 186 -8.57 -8.23 10.10
C TYR A 186 -9.93 -8.93 10.10
N ALA A 187 -10.08 -10.06 9.39
CA ALA A 187 -11.31 -10.84 9.44
C ALA A 187 -11.61 -11.34 10.85
N THR A 188 -10.62 -11.85 11.60
CA THR A 188 -10.85 -12.30 12.98
C THR A 188 -11.36 -11.18 13.90
N PHE A 189 -10.85 -9.96 13.72
CA PHE A 189 -11.31 -8.79 14.48
C PHE A 189 -12.69 -8.30 14.02
N LEU A 190 -12.88 -8.13 12.70
CA LEU A 190 -14.09 -7.56 12.12
C LEU A 190 -15.29 -8.50 12.21
N TYR A 191 -15.11 -9.81 12.02
CA TYR A 191 -16.21 -10.80 12.14
C TYR A 191 -16.72 -10.96 13.57
N SER A 192 -15.92 -10.57 14.56
CA SER A 192 -16.35 -10.54 15.96
C SER A 192 -17.11 -9.27 16.32
N LEU A 193 -16.92 -8.19 15.55
CA LEU A 193 -17.49 -6.87 15.84
C LEU A 193 -18.83 -6.63 15.11
N TYR A 194 -18.92 -7.11 13.88
CA TYR A 194 -20.10 -7.18 13.01
C TYR A 194 -20.42 -8.65 12.82
#